data_AF-A0ABD5ZNE4-F1
#
_entry.id   AF-A0ABD5ZNE4-F1
#
_cell.length_a   1.000
_cell.length_b   1.000
_cell.length_c   1.000
_cell.angle_alpha   90.00
_cell.angle_beta   90.00
_cell.angle_gamma   90.00
#
_symmetry.space_group_name_H-M   'P 1'
#
loop_
_entity.id
_entity.type
_entity.pdbx_description
1 polymer ?
#
loop_
_entity_poly.entity_id
_entity_poly.type
_entity_poly.pdbx_seq_one_letter_code
_entity_poly.pdbx_strand_id
1 'polypeptide(L)' 'MQPERQRAAAAWAVLVVPFPVVAWFLAGRGDLTPLVVALYWFPAVALTLVGAFPSPRAAAGALRSAVA' A
#
# COMPACT_ATOMS: atom_id res chain seq x y z
N MET A 1 -6.73 13.11 18.18
CA MET A 1 -5.89 12.46 17.14
C MET A 1 -5.91 10.97 17.40
N GLN A 2 -6.32 10.12 16.44
CA GLN A 2 -6.32 8.66 16.62
C GLN A 2 -4.98 8.08 16.14
N PRO A 3 -4.01 7.81 17.03
CA PRO A 3 -2.66 7.34 16.66
C PRO A 3 -2.69 6.02 15.88
N GLU A 4 -3.68 5.16 16.15
CA GLU A 4 -3.93 3.92 15.39
C GLU A 4 -4.23 4.18 13.91
N ARG A 5 -5.00 5.24 13.62
CA ARG A 5 -5.37 5.62 12.25
C ARG A 5 -4.19 6.20 11.48
N GLN A 6 -3.33 6.98 12.15
CA GLN A 6 -2.09 7.49 11.57
C GLN A 6 -1.06 6.38 11.32
N ARG A 7 -0.90 5.42 12.25
CA ARG A 7 -0.06 4.23 12.04
C ARG A 7 -0.52 3.42 10.84
N ALA A 8 -1.83 3.22 10.70
CA ALA A 8 -2.41 2.53 9.55
C ALA A 8 -2.08 3.25 8.23
N ALA A 9 -2.25 4.57 8.19
CA ALA A 9 -1.89 5.36 7.00
C ALA A 9 -0.40 5.30 6.67
N ALA A 10 0.47 5.41 7.68
CA ALA A 10 1.92 5.34 7.50
C ALA A 10 2.38 3.96 6.97
N ALA A 11 1.82 2.87 7.50
CA ALA A 11 2.13 1.52 7.04
C ALA A 11 1.73 1.32 5.56
N TRP A 12 0.55 1.80 5.16
CA TRP A 12 0.13 1.75 3.75
C TRP A 12 0.92 2.71 2.86
N ALA A 13 1.34 3.87 3.35
CA ALA A 13 2.16 4.81 2.58
C ALA A 13 3.51 4.20 2.18
N VAL A 14 4.16 3.45 3.07
CA VAL A 14 5.43 2.75 2.78
C VAL A 14 5.29 1.73 1.64
N LEU A 15 4.11 1.15 1.46
CA LEU A 15 3.81 0.20 0.37
C LEU A 15 3.35 0.89 -0.92
N VAL A 16 2.49 1.90 -0.82
CA VAL A 16 1.87 2.56 -1.98
C VAL A 16 2.84 3.52 -2.67
N VAL A 17 3.67 4.26 -1.92
CA VAL A 17 4.56 5.29 -2.45
C VAL A 17 5.67 4.75 -3.36
N PRO A 18 6.37 3.64 -3.04
CA PRO A 18 7.43 3.12 -3.91
C PRO A 18 6.89 2.38 -5.14
N PHE A 19 5.64 1.88 -5.11
CA PHE A 19 5.04 1.18 -6.24
C PHE A 19 5.08 1.95 -7.58
N PRO A 20 4.66 3.23 -7.67
CA PRO A 20 4.73 3.99 -8.92
C PRO A 20 6.15 4.16 -9.45
N VAL A 21 7.17 4.25 -8.58
CA VAL A 21 8.58 4.32 -9.00
C VAL A 21 9.02 3.00 -9.64
N VAL A 22 8.71 1.88 -8.99
CA VAL A 22 9.01 0.54 -9.49
C VAL A 22 8.25 0.24 -10.78
N ALA A 23 6.95 0.60 -10.82
CA ALA A 23 6.10 0.42 -11.98
C ALA A 23 6.59 1.24 -13.18
N TRP A 24 6.99 2.50 -12.97
CA TRP A 24 7.58 3.33 -14.01
C TRP A 24 8.88 2.72 -14.57
N PHE A 25 9.77 2.28 -13.68
CA PHE A 25 11.02 1.65 -14.07
C PHE A 25 10.81 0.35 -14.87
N LEU A 26 9.86 -0.49 -14.47
CA LEU A 26 9.54 -1.72 -15.22
C LEU A 26 8.82 -1.43 -16.53
N ALA A 27 7.94 -0.43 -16.56
CA ALA A 27 7.25 0.00 -17.78
C ALA A 27 8.26 0.47 -18.84
N GLY A 28 9.28 1.24 -18.43
CA GLY A 28 10.36 1.66 -19.33
C GLY A 28 11.21 0.52 -19.89
N ARG A 29 11.22 -0.64 -19.24
CA ARG A 29 11.90 -1.86 -19.72
C ARG A 29 10.98 -2.84 -20.47
N GLY A 30 9.67 -2.57 -20.53
CA GLY A 30 8.69 -3.50 -21.11
C GLY A 30 8.39 -4.73 -20.26
N ASP A 31 8.89 -4.78 -19.01
CA ASP A 31 8.75 -5.92 -18.09
C ASP A 31 7.57 -5.78 -17.11
N LEU A 32 6.75 -4.74 -17.27
CA LEU A 32 5.60 -4.50 -16.41
C LEU A 32 4.47 -5.49 -16.73
N THR A 33 4.53 -6.67 -16.12
CA THR A 33 3.51 -7.71 -16.27
C THR A 33 2.53 -7.72 -15.09
N PRO A 34 1.29 -8.22 -15.30
CA PRO A 34 0.32 -8.41 -14.22
C PRO A 34 0.86 -9.29 -13.09
N LEU A 35 1.72 -10.27 -13.44
CA LEU A 35 2.37 -11.16 -12.49
C LEU A 35 3.28 -10.39 -11.54
N VAL A 36 4.10 -9.45 -12.05
CA VAL A 36 5.01 -8.66 -11.21
C VAL A 36 4.22 -7.74 -10.27
N VAL A 37 3.12 -7.15 -10.75
CA VAL A 37 2.23 -6.36 -9.91
C VAL A 37 1.65 -7.23 -8.79
N ALA A 38 1.13 -8.42 -9.12
CA ALA A 38 0.59 -9.34 -8.11
C ALA A 38 1.66 -9.76 -7.10
N LEU A 39 2.88 -10.06 -7.55
CA LEU A 39 3.99 -10.49 -6.71
C LEU A 39 4.46 -9.37 -5.76
N TYR A 40 4.48 -8.13 -6.24
CA TYR A 40 4.80 -6.96 -5.43
C TYR A 40 3.77 -6.75 -4.30
N TRP A 41 2.48 -6.90 -4.62
CA TRP A 41 1.39 -6.68 -3.66
C TRP A 41 1.11 -7.89 -2.75
N PHE A 42 1.58 -9.08 -3.11
CA PHE A 42 1.35 -10.33 -2.38
C PHE A 42 1.70 -10.25 -0.88
N PRO A 43 2.88 -9.71 -0.47
CA PRO A 43 3.22 -9.60 0.95
C PRO A 43 2.23 -8.71 1.72
N ALA A 44 1.78 -7.61 1.13
CA ALA A 44 0.83 -6.70 1.77
C ALA A 44 -0.55 -7.35 1.96
N VAL A 45 -1.02 -8.10 0.96
CA VAL A 45 -2.27 -8.88 1.05
C VAL A 45 -2.15 -9.98 2.11
N ALA A 46 -1.04 -10.73 2.12
CA ALA A 46 -0.79 -11.79 3.08
C ALA A 46 -0.71 -11.25 4.52
N LEU A 47 0.02 -10.16 4.76
CA LEU A 47 0.12 -9.51 6.07
C LEU A 47 -1.23 -8.97 6.54
N THR A 48 -2.05 -8.44 5.63
CA THR A 48 -3.41 -7.99 5.93
C THR A 48 -4.33 -9.17 6.30
N LEU A 49 -4.23 -10.30 5.59
CA LEU A 49 -5.02 -11.51 5.87
C LEU A 49 -4.66 -12.16 7.21
N VAL A 50 -3.38 -12.16 7.58
CA VAL A 50 -2.90 -12.69 8.87
C VAL A 50 -3.23 -11.76 10.04
N GLY A 51 -3.77 -10.56 9.78
CA GLY A 51 -4.10 -9.57 10.80
C GLY A 51 -2.88 -8.83 11.38
N ALA A 52 -1.70 -9.08 10.82
CA ALA A 52 -0.46 -8.37 11.17
C ALA A 52 -0.39 -6.96 10.56
N PHE A 53 -1.21 -6.69 9.52
CA PHE A 53 -1.30 -5.39 8.86
C PHE A 53 -2.66 -4.71 9.11
N PRO A 54 -2.67 -3.38 9.34
CA PRO A 54 -3.90 -2.64 9.53
C PRO A 54 -4.76 -2.68 8.27
N SER A 55 -6.07 -2.89 8.45
CA SER A 55 -7.00 -2.99 7.32
C SER A 55 -6.95 -1.75 6.41
N PRO A 56 -7.05 -1.91 5.08
CA PRO A 56 -7.00 -0.79 4.14
C PRO A 56 -8.14 0.23 4.38
N ARG A 57 -9.27 -0.23 4.93
CA ARG A 57 -10.41 0.62 5.28
C ARG A 57 -10.09 1.61 6.41
N ALA A 58 -9.23 1.20 7.36
CA ALA A 58 -8.76 2.07 8.44
C ALA A 58 -7.82 3.18 7.90
N ALA A 59 -6.92 2.83 6.97
CA ALA A 59 -6.02 3.78 6.32
C ALA A 59 -6.77 4.79 5.44
N ALA A 60 -7.75 4.34 4.63
CA ALA A 60 -8.57 5.23 3.81
C ALA A 60 -9.37 6.23 4.65
N GLY A 61 -9.84 5.80 5.83
CA GLY A 61 -10.47 6.69 6.79
C GLY A 61 -9.53 7.79 7.28
N ALA A 62 -8.27 7.45 7.58
CA ALA A 62 -7.28 8.41 8.07
C ALA A 62 -6.99 9.52 7.06
N LEU A 63 -6.83 9.14 5.78
CA LEU A 63 -6.58 10.09 4.70
C LEU A 63 -7.75 11.06 4.52
N ARG A 64 -8.99 10.54 4.56
CA ARG A 64 -10.23 11.34 4.49
C ARG A 64 -10.30 12.38 5.60
N SER A 65 -9.90 12.03 6.83
CA SER A 65 -9.91 12.98 7.96
C SER A 65 -8.76 13.99 7.96
N ALA A 66 -7.75 13.80 7.12
CA ALA A 66 -6.64 14.75 7.00
C ALA A 66 -6.88 15.80 5.91
N VAL A 67 -7.84 15.56 5.01
CA VAL A 67 -8.21 16.45 3.89
C VAL A 67 -9.48 17.27 4.20
N ALA A 68 -10.26 16.85 5.20
CA ALA A 68 -11.44 17.56 5.70
C ALA A 68 -11.06 18.47 6.87
#